data_AF-A0AAC9Z4I9-F1
#
_entry.id   AF-A0AAC9Z4I9-F1
#
_cell.length_a   1.000
_cell.length_b   1.000
_cell.length_c   1.000
_cell.angle_alpha   90.00
_cell.angle_beta   90.00
_cell.angle_gamma   90.00
#
_symmetry.space_group_name_H-M   'P 1'
#
loop_
_entity.id
_entity.type
_entity.pdbx_description
1 polymer ?
#
loop_
_entity_poly.entity_id
_entity_poly.type
_entity_poly.pdbx_seq_one_letter_code
_entity_poly.pdbx_strand_id
1 'polypeptide(L)'
;MKKKIILSSCLILLGIPLLRAQLTMSQRIEYSELASPKDKKLFFIDYWATWCAPCITVASYLTTLQEQFRDDLYVISLTQESPDVVKPFLQKHHSKLAVSIDYEGENFKKHKVRALPYGVLLNAQGEVLWKGNPANITANMIRGFLSKNARTVPIYDFLKYSSYTTDNEVDIVLEGDYKLIETNLRKSSFSVIERNKNITLIRGNLSQIFAYLLKINQKQIFIENDDITYELLIKNNLNSLENEKAIFHLLLKDLKMNMFEKSTSGRVFVVDLPENTSKYWDNNQIGWGEQNSKFLIDDTQFSADDISVFDFIYKLSELSEAPIVLKNSRKSSEQLFDWEVHYKFFDLMKSNLNDFGITVDERTENYPIYIIERI
;
A
#
# COMPACT_ATOMS: atom_id res chain seq x y z
N MET A 1 -23.74 -1.77 -65.25
CA MET A 1 -23.37 -2.30 -63.91
C MET A 1 -21.87 -2.14 -63.71
N LYS A 2 -21.41 -1.15 -62.94
CA LYS A 2 -19.99 -0.96 -62.59
C LYS A 2 -19.76 -1.50 -61.17
N LYS A 3 -18.99 -2.58 -61.00
CA LYS A 3 -18.57 -3.09 -59.68
C LYS A 3 -17.41 -2.24 -59.18
N LYS A 4 -17.59 -1.54 -58.06
CA LYS A 4 -16.50 -0.90 -57.31
C LYS A 4 -15.81 -1.97 -56.45
N ILE A 5 -14.51 -2.14 -56.63
CA ILE A 5 -13.64 -2.93 -55.76
C ILE A 5 -13.21 -2.00 -54.62
N ILE A 6 -13.56 -2.34 -53.38
CA ILE A 6 -13.08 -1.64 -52.18
C ILE A 6 -11.85 -2.42 -51.71
N LEU A 7 -10.67 -1.80 -51.82
CA LEU A 7 -9.44 -2.28 -51.18
C LEU A 7 -9.58 -2.05 -49.67
N SER A 8 -9.61 -3.14 -48.90
CA SER A 8 -9.50 -3.09 -47.44
C SER A 8 -8.03 -2.85 -47.07
N SER A 9 -7.72 -1.66 -46.56
CA SER A 9 -6.42 -1.34 -45.99
C SER A 9 -6.32 -1.99 -44.61
N CYS A 10 -5.51 -3.04 -44.51
CA CYS A 10 -5.22 -3.71 -43.26
C CYS A 10 -4.16 -2.88 -42.51
N LEU A 11 -4.59 -2.04 -41.57
CA LEU A 11 -3.67 -1.41 -40.61
C LEU A 11 -3.15 -2.50 -39.68
N ILE A 12 -1.90 -2.90 -39.88
CA ILE A 12 -1.17 -3.74 -38.92
C ILE A 12 -0.84 -2.83 -37.72
N LEU A 13 -1.68 -2.89 -36.68
CA LEU A 13 -1.36 -2.38 -35.36
C LEU A 13 -0.18 -3.20 -34.82
N LEU A 14 1.03 -2.67 -34.97
CA LEU A 14 2.20 -3.10 -34.22
C LEU A 14 1.92 -2.85 -32.73
N GLY A 15 1.35 -3.85 -32.06
CA GLY A 15 1.09 -3.82 -30.63
C GLY A 15 2.39 -3.59 -29.87
N ILE A 16 2.47 -2.45 -29.18
CA ILE A 16 3.48 -2.25 -28.13
C ILE A 16 3.19 -3.32 -27.08
N PRO A 17 4.14 -4.20 -26.74
CA PRO A 17 3.91 -5.20 -25.71
C PRO A 17 3.65 -4.45 -24.40
N LEU A 18 2.41 -4.50 -23.90
CA LEU A 18 2.12 -4.13 -22.52
C LEU A 18 3.09 -4.91 -21.64
N LEU A 19 3.96 -4.21 -20.91
CA LEU A 19 4.73 -4.81 -19.81
C LEU A 19 3.72 -5.26 -18.75
N ARG A 20 3.27 -6.51 -18.85
CA ARG A 20 2.55 -7.17 -17.77
C ARG A 20 3.58 -7.48 -16.68
N ALA A 21 3.23 -7.19 -15.43
CA ALA A 21 4.05 -7.61 -14.30
C ALA A 21 4.21 -9.12 -14.31
N GLN A 22 5.37 -9.57 -13.86
CA GLN A 22 5.77 -10.95 -13.99
C GLN A 22 5.43 -11.77 -12.75
N LEU A 23 5.28 -11.11 -11.60
CA LEU A 23 4.87 -11.71 -10.34
C LEU A 23 3.80 -10.83 -9.67
N THR A 24 2.80 -11.49 -9.10
CA THR A 24 1.73 -10.85 -8.32
C THR A 24 1.79 -11.41 -6.90
N MET A 25 1.98 -10.57 -5.90
CA MET A 25 2.11 -10.98 -4.49
C MET A 25 1.00 -10.35 -3.67
N SER A 26 0.50 -11.00 -2.63
CA SER A 26 -0.59 -10.47 -1.85
C SER A 26 -0.21 -9.31 -0.94
N GLN A 27 0.98 -9.34 -0.34
CA GLN A 27 1.43 -8.31 0.57
C GLN A 27 2.96 -8.26 0.63
N ARG A 28 3.54 -7.06 0.79
CA ARG A 28 4.96 -6.88 1.14
C ARG A 28 5.09 -6.77 2.66
N ILE A 29 6.06 -7.47 3.25
CA ILE A 29 6.36 -7.44 4.69
C ILE A 29 7.63 -6.65 4.97
N GLU A 30 8.73 -6.97 4.28
CA GLU A 30 10.00 -6.27 4.43
C GLU A 30 10.54 -5.83 3.06
N TYR A 31 11.18 -4.66 3.03
CA TYR A 31 11.97 -4.25 1.88
C TYR A 31 13.35 -4.91 1.95
N SER A 32 13.95 -5.12 0.78
CA SER A 32 15.35 -5.51 0.75
C SER A 32 16.23 -4.33 1.19
N GLU A 33 17.06 -4.53 2.20
CA GLU A 33 18.09 -3.57 2.62
C GLU A 33 19.30 -3.54 1.68
N LEU A 34 19.41 -4.56 0.82
CA LEU A 34 20.62 -4.81 0.05
C LEU A 34 20.57 -4.30 -1.38
N ALA A 35 19.44 -4.40 -2.07
CA ALA A 35 19.38 -4.01 -3.48
C ALA A 35 19.41 -2.49 -3.65
N SER A 36 20.17 -2.01 -4.64
CA SER A 36 20.07 -0.61 -5.05
C SER A 36 18.69 -0.33 -5.67
N PRO A 37 18.13 0.88 -5.54
CA PRO A 37 16.81 1.24 -6.05
C PRO A 37 16.72 1.31 -7.58
N LYS A 38 17.79 0.94 -8.29
CA LYS A 38 17.87 0.92 -9.76
C LYS A 38 17.18 -0.30 -10.36
N ASP A 39 16.92 -0.23 -11.66
CA ASP A 39 16.45 -1.35 -12.46
C ASP A 39 17.32 -2.61 -12.29
N LYS A 40 16.69 -3.78 -12.41
CA LYS A 40 17.33 -5.08 -12.19
C LYS A 40 17.29 -5.93 -13.45
N LYS A 41 18.34 -6.72 -13.64
CA LYS A 41 18.44 -7.67 -14.76
C LYS A 41 17.83 -9.02 -14.40
N LEU A 42 18.01 -9.42 -13.14
CA LEU A 42 17.62 -10.72 -12.62
C LEU A 42 16.81 -10.59 -11.34
N PHE A 43 15.83 -11.46 -11.21
CA PHE A 43 14.97 -11.58 -10.03
C PHE A 43 15.02 -13.02 -9.54
N PHE A 44 15.33 -13.23 -8.27
CA PHE A 44 15.30 -14.54 -7.65
C PHE A 44 14.15 -14.62 -6.65
N ILE A 45 13.26 -15.59 -6.82
CA ILE A 45 12.21 -15.87 -5.83
C ILE A 45 12.67 -17.03 -4.97
N ASP A 46 12.74 -16.79 -3.67
CA ASP A 46 13.03 -17.75 -2.62
C ASP A 46 11.74 -18.15 -1.91
N TYR A 47 11.21 -19.32 -2.25
CA TYR A 47 10.02 -19.87 -1.61
C TYR A 47 10.41 -20.49 -0.27
N TRP A 48 9.77 -20.00 0.80
CA TRP A 48 10.11 -20.37 2.18
C TRP A 48 8.88 -20.43 3.09
N ALA A 49 9.10 -20.91 4.32
CA ALA A 49 8.13 -20.87 5.41
C ALA A 49 8.82 -20.85 6.78
N THR A 50 8.16 -20.35 7.82
CA THR A 50 8.71 -20.22 9.19
C THR A 50 9.07 -21.56 9.82
N TRP A 51 8.35 -22.63 9.45
CA TRP A 51 8.61 -24.01 9.89
C TRP A 51 9.71 -24.71 9.07
N CYS A 52 10.23 -24.08 8.01
CA CYS A 52 11.28 -24.62 7.16
C CYS A 52 12.67 -24.27 7.72
N ALA A 53 13.21 -25.12 8.59
CA ALA A 53 14.55 -24.90 9.15
C ALA A 53 15.67 -24.71 8.09
N PRO A 54 15.73 -25.49 6.98
CA PRO A 54 16.73 -25.28 5.94
C PRO A 54 16.62 -23.91 5.24
N CYS A 55 15.43 -23.31 5.20
CA CYS A 55 15.19 -22.02 4.55
C CYS A 55 15.97 -20.88 5.24
N ILE A 56 16.18 -20.95 6.56
CA ILE A 56 16.94 -19.94 7.32
C ILE A 56 18.39 -19.85 6.83
N THR A 57 19.03 -21.01 6.60
CA THR A 57 20.41 -21.06 6.10
C THR A 57 20.48 -20.59 4.64
N VAL A 58 19.50 -20.98 3.83
CA VAL A 58 19.37 -20.53 2.44
C VAL A 58 19.23 -19.02 2.33
N ALA A 59 18.39 -18.39 3.16
CA ALA A 59 18.20 -16.94 3.15
C ALA A 59 19.52 -16.18 3.39
N SER A 60 20.35 -16.67 4.32
CA SER A 60 21.71 -16.11 4.56
C SER A 60 22.62 -16.25 3.35
N TYR A 61 22.54 -17.38 2.64
CA TYR A 61 23.30 -17.58 1.40
C TYR A 61 22.84 -16.63 0.28
N LEU A 62 21.53 -16.49 0.09
CA LEU A 62 20.95 -15.60 -0.92
C LEU A 62 21.22 -14.12 -0.62
N THR A 63 21.28 -13.74 0.66
CA THR A 63 21.75 -12.43 1.13
C THR A 63 23.15 -12.13 0.60
N THR A 64 24.07 -13.08 0.72
CA THR A 64 25.44 -12.94 0.20
C THR A 64 25.47 -12.76 -1.33
N LEU A 65 24.63 -13.51 -2.04
CA LEU A 65 24.52 -13.37 -3.50
C LEU A 65 23.95 -12.01 -3.90
N GLN A 66 22.91 -11.51 -3.22
CA GLN A 66 22.37 -10.20 -3.50
C GLN A 66 23.37 -9.08 -3.16
N GLU A 67 24.14 -9.20 -2.08
CA GLU A 67 25.23 -8.27 -1.78
C GLU A 67 26.27 -8.23 -2.91
N GLN A 68 26.67 -9.40 -3.42
CA GLN A 68 27.63 -9.49 -4.52
C GLN A 68 27.12 -8.91 -5.84
N PHE A 69 25.82 -9.02 -6.10
CA PHE A 69 25.18 -8.58 -7.34
C PHE A 69 24.15 -7.46 -7.11
N ARG A 70 24.43 -6.58 -6.15
CA ARG A 70 23.51 -5.55 -5.62
C ARG A 70 22.82 -4.69 -6.69
N ASP A 71 23.53 -4.40 -7.78
CA ASP A 71 23.00 -3.59 -8.87
C ASP A 71 22.17 -4.37 -9.88
N ASP A 72 22.42 -5.67 -10.04
CA ASP A 72 21.82 -6.47 -11.12
C ASP A 72 20.79 -7.51 -10.66
N LEU A 73 20.89 -7.98 -9.40
CA LEU A 73 20.07 -9.04 -8.82
C LEU A 73 19.16 -8.50 -7.70
N TYR A 74 17.90 -8.92 -7.72
CA TYR A 74 16.95 -8.69 -6.65
C TYR A 74 16.37 -10.02 -6.15
N VAL A 75 16.45 -10.29 -4.85
CA VAL A 75 15.91 -11.50 -4.24
C VAL A 75 14.65 -11.16 -3.44
N ILE A 76 13.60 -11.96 -3.67
CA ILE A 76 12.32 -11.90 -2.98
C ILE A 76 12.10 -13.21 -2.23
N SER A 77 12.06 -13.17 -0.91
CA SER A 77 11.63 -14.28 -0.06
C SER A 77 10.11 -14.29 0.03
N LEU A 78 9.47 -15.32 -0.54
CA LEU A 78 8.03 -15.42 -0.73
C LEU A 78 7.44 -16.59 0.08
N THR A 79 6.44 -16.31 0.92
CA THR A 79 5.73 -17.31 1.74
C THR A 79 4.22 -17.26 1.51
N GLN A 80 3.50 -18.34 1.82
CA GLN A 80 2.01 -18.35 1.86
C GLN A 80 1.47 -18.15 3.29
N GLU A 81 2.35 -18.03 4.29
CA GLU A 81 1.95 -17.81 5.68
C GLU A 81 1.47 -16.38 5.89
N SER A 82 0.58 -16.18 6.88
CA SER A 82 0.06 -14.85 7.20
C SER A 82 1.10 -13.95 7.88
N PRO A 83 0.96 -12.62 7.81
CA PRO A 83 1.82 -11.65 8.50
C PRO A 83 1.92 -11.92 9.99
N ASP A 84 0.85 -12.39 10.63
CA ASP A 84 0.82 -12.68 12.07
C ASP A 84 1.76 -13.83 12.46
N VAL A 85 2.10 -14.70 11.50
CA VAL A 85 3.10 -15.78 11.69
C VAL A 85 4.48 -15.31 11.26
N VAL A 86 4.55 -14.59 10.13
CA VAL A 86 5.80 -14.20 9.48
C VAL A 86 6.52 -13.08 10.25
N LYS A 87 5.81 -12.04 10.70
CA LYS A 87 6.41 -10.89 11.40
C LYS A 87 7.10 -11.29 12.71
N PRO A 88 6.48 -12.07 13.63
CA PRO A 88 7.18 -12.52 14.85
C PRO A 88 8.39 -13.41 14.57
N PHE A 89 8.37 -14.16 13.47
CA PHE A 89 9.51 -14.97 13.05
C PHE A 89 10.68 -14.08 12.61
N LEU A 90 10.43 -13.08 11.76
CA LEU A 90 11.45 -12.16 11.25
C LEU A 90 12.09 -11.30 12.36
N GLN A 91 11.34 -10.99 13.43
CA GLN A 91 11.92 -10.35 14.62
C GLN A 91 13.06 -11.15 15.26
N LYS A 92 13.01 -12.49 15.18
CA LYS A 92 14.06 -13.39 15.71
C LYS A 92 15.10 -13.77 14.65
N HIS A 93 14.68 -13.78 13.39
CA HIS A 93 15.46 -14.21 12.23
C HIS A 93 15.46 -13.11 11.18
N HIS A 94 16.11 -11.99 11.52
CA HIS A 94 16.15 -10.82 10.67
C HIS A 94 16.72 -11.16 9.28
N SER A 95 15.98 -10.77 8.25
CA SER A 95 16.34 -10.95 6.85
C SER A 95 16.68 -9.60 6.24
N LYS A 96 17.76 -9.53 5.46
CA LYS A 96 18.08 -8.33 4.66
C LYS A 96 17.48 -8.38 3.24
N LEU A 97 16.83 -9.50 2.90
CA LEU A 97 16.14 -9.69 1.62
C LEU A 97 14.72 -9.12 1.70
N ALA A 98 14.13 -8.82 0.55
CA ALA A 98 12.72 -8.44 0.53
C ALA A 98 11.86 -9.64 0.93
N VAL A 99 10.88 -9.44 1.80
CA VAL A 99 9.95 -10.49 2.23
C VAL A 99 8.53 -10.14 1.82
N SER A 100 7.85 -11.08 1.18
CA SER A 100 6.48 -10.90 0.68
C SER A 100 5.63 -12.15 0.91
N ILE A 101 4.31 -11.97 0.82
CA ILE A 101 3.29 -13.00 1.01
C ILE A 101 2.56 -13.26 -0.31
N ASP A 102 2.26 -14.52 -0.59
CA ASP A 102 1.44 -15.02 -1.69
C ASP A 102 0.28 -15.85 -1.13
N TYR A 103 -0.74 -15.18 -0.58
CA TYR A 103 -1.90 -15.82 0.06
C TYR A 103 -2.65 -16.73 -0.91
N GLU A 104 -2.88 -16.24 -2.13
CA GLU A 104 -3.60 -16.97 -3.18
C GLU A 104 -2.77 -18.12 -3.79
N GLY A 105 -1.47 -18.12 -3.49
CA GLY A 105 -0.51 -19.12 -3.95
C GLY A 105 -0.31 -19.10 -5.45
N GLU A 106 -0.53 -17.97 -6.11
CA GLU A 106 -0.45 -17.87 -7.57
C GLU A 106 0.95 -18.18 -8.07
N ASN A 107 1.98 -17.63 -7.41
CA ASN A 107 3.38 -17.87 -7.78
C ASN A 107 3.81 -19.28 -7.38
N PHE A 108 3.36 -19.77 -6.21
CA PHE A 108 3.58 -21.17 -5.81
C PHE A 108 3.03 -22.15 -6.85
N LYS A 109 1.81 -21.92 -7.35
CA LYS A 109 1.17 -22.71 -8.41
C LYS A 109 1.90 -22.52 -9.75
N LYS A 110 2.15 -21.28 -10.17
CA LYS A 110 2.83 -20.92 -11.43
C LYS A 110 4.17 -21.61 -11.57
N HIS A 111 4.96 -21.65 -10.50
CA HIS A 111 6.28 -22.27 -10.50
C HIS A 111 6.29 -23.73 -10.04
N LYS A 112 5.10 -24.31 -9.79
CA LYS A 112 4.88 -25.70 -9.40
C LYS A 112 5.69 -26.09 -8.16
N VAL A 113 5.70 -25.22 -7.16
CA VAL A 113 6.39 -25.43 -5.89
C VAL A 113 5.70 -26.56 -5.14
N ARG A 114 6.46 -27.59 -4.77
CA ARG A 114 5.94 -28.79 -4.08
C ARG A 114 6.65 -29.10 -2.76
N ALA A 115 7.81 -28.49 -2.54
CA ALA A 115 8.63 -28.67 -1.36
C ALA A 115 9.45 -27.40 -1.13
N LEU A 116 9.83 -27.15 0.11
CA LEU A 116 10.66 -26.02 0.53
C LEU A 116 12.01 -26.52 1.06
N PRO A 117 13.11 -25.75 0.90
CA PRO A 117 13.20 -24.50 0.16
C PRO A 117 13.14 -24.72 -1.36
N TYR A 118 12.62 -23.74 -2.09
CA TYR A 118 12.58 -23.78 -3.56
C TYR A 118 12.89 -22.40 -4.14
N GLY A 119 13.66 -22.36 -5.22
CA GLY A 119 14.14 -21.12 -5.82
C GLY A 119 13.80 -21.06 -7.30
N VAL A 120 13.54 -19.84 -7.79
CA VAL A 120 13.32 -19.57 -9.21
C VAL A 120 14.08 -18.30 -9.59
N LEU A 121 14.94 -18.38 -10.59
CA LEU A 121 15.62 -17.22 -11.18
C LEU A 121 14.92 -16.83 -12.48
N LEU A 122 14.57 -15.55 -12.59
CA LEU A 122 13.91 -14.93 -13.73
C LEU A 122 14.80 -13.82 -14.31
N ASN A 123 14.72 -13.59 -15.61
CA ASN A 123 15.24 -12.35 -16.21
C ASN A 123 14.20 -11.21 -16.15
N ALA A 124 14.61 -10.01 -16.55
CA ALA A 124 13.74 -8.82 -16.65
C ALA A 124 12.53 -8.99 -17.59
N GLN A 125 12.45 -10.07 -18.38
CA GLN A 125 11.32 -10.39 -19.24
C GLN A 125 10.38 -11.42 -18.59
N GLY A 126 10.66 -11.87 -17.37
CA GLY A 126 9.90 -12.90 -16.67
C GLY A 126 10.17 -14.32 -17.13
N GLU A 127 11.23 -14.55 -17.93
CA GLU A 127 11.60 -15.88 -18.38
C GLU A 127 12.36 -16.63 -17.27
N VAL A 128 11.94 -17.86 -16.99
CA VAL A 128 12.62 -18.73 -16.01
C VAL A 128 13.96 -19.20 -16.56
N LEU A 129 15.04 -18.66 -15.99
CA LEU A 129 16.41 -19.06 -16.32
C LEU A 129 16.88 -20.27 -15.51
N TRP A 130 16.38 -20.41 -14.28
CA TRP A 130 16.76 -21.49 -13.38
C TRP A 130 15.67 -21.75 -12.33
N LYS A 131 15.57 -23.00 -11.85
CA LYS A 131 14.73 -23.36 -10.70
C LYS A 131 15.30 -24.58 -9.98
N GLY A 132 15.11 -24.68 -8.66
CA GLY A 132 15.59 -25.82 -7.87
C GLY A 132 15.75 -25.50 -6.39
N ASN A 133 16.51 -26.32 -5.67
CA ASN A 133 16.89 -25.99 -4.29
C ASN A 133 17.83 -24.77 -4.31
N PRO A 134 17.49 -23.64 -3.65
CA PRO A 134 18.30 -22.42 -3.66
C PRO A 134 19.75 -22.60 -3.20
N ALA A 135 20.06 -23.62 -2.40
CA ALA A 135 21.45 -23.90 -2.02
C ALA A 135 22.35 -24.27 -3.22
N ASN A 136 21.77 -24.59 -4.39
CA ASN A 136 22.49 -25.02 -5.58
C ASN A 136 22.70 -23.90 -6.62
N ILE A 137 22.11 -22.71 -6.45
CA ILE A 137 22.47 -21.59 -7.33
C ILE A 137 23.83 -21.05 -6.91
N THR A 138 24.69 -20.65 -7.85
CA THR A 138 26.04 -20.15 -7.53
C THR A 138 26.30 -18.79 -8.17
N ALA A 139 27.26 -18.04 -7.63
CA ALA A 139 27.71 -16.77 -8.21
C ALA A 139 28.22 -16.91 -9.66
N ASN A 140 28.86 -18.04 -10.01
CA ASN A 140 29.28 -18.31 -11.40
C ASN A 140 28.07 -18.45 -12.33
N MET A 141 27.01 -19.13 -11.89
CA MET A 141 25.77 -19.25 -12.66
C MET A 141 25.12 -17.88 -12.85
N ILE A 142 25.01 -17.08 -11.79
CA ILE A 142 24.47 -15.72 -11.86
C ILE A 142 25.25 -14.88 -12.87
N ARG A 143 26.60 -14.88 -12.83
CA ARG A 143 27.43 -14.19 -13.83
C ARG A 143 27.16 -14.68 -15.25
N GLY A 144 26.99 -15.99 -15.43
CA GLY A 144 26.64 -16.58 -16.73
C GLY A 144 25.25 -16.20 -17.24
N PHE A 145 24.29 -15.97 -16.34
CA PHE A 145 22.96 -15.45 -16.70
C PHE A 145 23.01 -13.95 -17.02
N LEU A 146 23.73 -13.16 -16.22
CA LEU A 146 23.90 -11.73 -16.44
C LEU A 146 24.56 -11.41 -17.78
N SER A 147 25.56 -12.19 -18.20
CA SER A 147 26.24 -11.98 -19.50
C SER A 147 25.32 -12.21 -20.71
N LYS A 148 24.21 -12.95 -20.53
CA LYS A 148 23.25 -13.28 -21.59
C LYS A 148 21.97 -12.44 -21.53
N ASN A 149 21.73 -11.72 -20.43
CA ASN A 149 20.50 -10.96 -20.20
C ASN A 149 20.86 -9.51 -19.87
N ALA A 150 20.88 -8.66 -20.90
CA ALA A 150 21.27 -7.25 -20.76
C ALA A 150 20.13 -6.31 -20.35
N ARG A 151 18.88 -6.71 -20.59
CA ARG A 151 17.70 -5.89 -20.29
C ARG A 151 17.50 -5.75 -18.78
N THR A 152 17.12 -4.56 -18.37
CA THR A 152 16.73 -4.24 -17.01
C THR A 152 15.26 -3.88 -16.97
N VAL A 153 14.65 -4.02 -15.79
CA VAL A 153 13.31 -3.52 -15.52
C VAL A 153 13.27 -3.01 -14.08
N PRO A 154 12.55 -1.91 -13.79
CA PRO A 154 12.35 -1.47 -12.43
C PRO A 154 11.70 -2.56 -11.57
N ILE A 155 12.06 -2.60 -10.28
CA ILE A 155 11.55 -3.63 -9.35
C ILE A 155 10.02 -3.57 -9.27
N TYR A 156 9.44 -2.37 -9.23
CA TYR A 156 7.99 -2.14 -9.15
C TYR A 156 7.24 -2.52 -10.43
N ASP A 157 7.88 -2.45 -11.60
CA ASP A 157 7.28 -2.91 -12.86
C ASP A 157 7.28 -4.44 -12.95
N PHE A 158 8.24 -5.10 -12.30
CA PHE A 158 8.35 -6.55 -12.27
C PHE A 158 7.42 -7.19 -11.23
N LEU A 159 7.30 -6.56 -10.06
CA LEU A 159 6.58 -7.03 -8.90
C LEU A 159 5.29 -6.22 -8.71
N LYS A 160 4.14 -6.84 -8.93
CA LYS A 160 2.85 -6.29 -8.51
C LYS A 160 2.44 -6.85 -7.17
N TYR A 161 1.86 -6.00 -6.34
CA TYR A 161 1.17 -6.46 -5.15
C TYR A 161 -0.33 -6.41 -5.42
N SER A 162 -1.05 -7.50 -5.16
CA SER A 162 -2.51 -7.57 -5.25
C SER A 162 -3.15 -6.86 -4.06
N SER A 163 -2.88 -5.57 -3.89
CA SER A 163 -3.92 -4.68 -3.43
C SER A 163 -4.91 -4.58 -4.58
N TYR A 164 -5.92 -5.48 -4.60
CA TYR A 164 -7.01 -5.53 -5.58
C TYR A 164 -6.71 -4.85 -6.91
N THR A 165 -5.91 -5.49 -7.77
CA THR A 165 -5.93 -5.11 -9.18
C THR A 165 -7.26 -5.62 -9.74
N THR A 166 -8.26 -4.75 -9.78
CA THR A 166 -9.41 -4.92 -10.67
C THR A 166 -8.86 -5.18 -12.07
N ASP A 167 -9.17 -6.35 -12.61
CA ASP A 167 -8.98 -6.64 -14.02
C ASP A 167 -9.61 -5.52 -14.87
N ASN A 168 -8.80 -5.03 -15.81
CA ASN A 168 -9.07 -3.95 -16.77
C ASN A 168 -9.00 -2.52 -16.20
N GLU A 169 -8.14 -1.71 -16.83
CA GLU A 169 -8.40 -0.28 -17.00
C GLU A 169 -9.74 -0.12 -17.73
N VAL A 170 -10.83 -0.20 -16.99
CA VAL A 170 -12.00 0.60 -17.28
C VAL A 170 -11.72 1.88 -16.52
N ASP A 171 -11.48 2.99 -17.24
CA ASP A 171 -11.68 4.30 -16.63
C ASP A 171 -13.04 4.25 -15.93
N ILE A 172 -13.06 4.18 -14.59
CA ILE A 172 -14.31 4.16 -13.85
C ILE A 172 -14.89 5.56 -14.04
N VAL A 173 -15.69 5.71 -15.10
CA VAL A 173 -16.44 6.92 -15.36
C VAL A 173 -17.56 6.93 -14.33
N LEU A 174 -17.32 7.63 -13.23
CA LEU A 174 -18.34 7.91 -12.25
C LEU A 174 -19.36 8.87 -12.87
N GLU A 175 -20.60 8.42 -13.02
CA GLU A 175 -21.76 9.24 -13.46
C GLU A 175 -22.11 10.36 -12.46
N GLY A 176 -21.40 10.45 -11.33
CA GLY A 176 -21.52 11.50 -10.31
C GLY A 176 -20.19 11.78 -9.61
N ASP A 177 -20.24 12.49 -8.48
CA ASP A 177 -19.07 12.90 -7.72
C ASP A 177 -18.48 11.77 -6.86
N TYR A 178 -19.33 10.85 -6.41
CA TYR A 178 -18.96 9.64 -5.70
C TYR A 178 -19.91 8.47 -6.03
N LYS A 179 -19.53 7.26 -5.64
CA LYS A 179 -20.37 6.07 -5.67
C LYS A 179 -20.05 5.17 -4.47
N LEU A 180 -21.06 4.76 -3.73
CA LEU A 180 -20.95 3.76 -2.65
C LEU A 180 -21.48 2.42 -3.15
N ILE A 181 -20.71 1.35 -2.97
CA ILE A 181 -21.05 -0.01 -3.40
C ILE A 181 -20.93 -0.93 -2.19
N GLU A 182 -22.00 -1.66 -1.88
CA GLU A 182 -21.96 -2.72 -0.87
C GLU A 182 -21.13 -3.91 -1.35
N THR A 183 -20.28 -4.46 -0.49
CA THR A 183 -19.40 -5.58 -0.80
C THR A 183 -19.43 -6.66 0.27
N ASN A 184 -19.04 -7.87 -0.10
CA ASN A 184 -18.90 -9.03 0.80
C ASN A 184 -17.45 -9.28 1.21
N LEU A 185 -16.64 -8.23 1.32
CA LEU A 185 -15.23 -8.36 1.67
C LEU A 185 -15.08 -8.75 3.15
N ARG A 186 -14.00 -9.47 3.49
CA ARG A 186 -13.69 -9.76 4.89
C ARG A 186 -13.36 -8.46 5.61
N LYS A 187 -13.87 -8.31 6.84
CA LYS A 187 -13.56 -7.18 7.70
C LYS A 187 -12.06 -7.06 7.95
N SER A 188 -11.57 -5.84 7.83
CA SER A 188 -10.21 -5.41 8.11
C SER A 188 -10.23 -4.50 9.35
N SER A 189 -9.17 -4.53 10.16
CA SER A 189 -9.01 -3.59 11.28
C SER A 189 -8.88 -2.13 10.83
N PHE A 190 -8.47 -1.90 9.58
CA PHE A 190 -8.22 -0.57 9.04
C PHE A 190 -8.90 -0.38 7.67
N SER A 191 -9.15 0.87 7.31
CA SER A 191 -9.61 1.20 5.96
C SER A 191 -8.47 1.04 4.94
N VAL A 192 -8.79 0.49 3.76
CA VAL A 192 -7.86 0.46 2.62
C VAL A 192 -8.17 1.65 1.73
N ILE A 193 -7.17 2.51 1.49
CA ILE A 193 -7.32 3.72 0.68
C ILE A 193 -6.35 3.64 -0.49
N GLU A 194 -6.90 3.46 -1.68
CA GLU A 194 -6.17 3.33 -2.94
C GLU A 194 -6.47 4.55 -3.82
N ARG A 195 -5.45 5.03 -4.54
CA ARG A 195 -5.61 6.10 -5.52
C ARG A 195 -5.24 5.58 -6.90
N ASN A 196 -6.03 5.94 -7.90
CA ASN A 196 -5.62 5.86 -9.30
C ASN A 196 -5.67 7.27 -9.91
N LYS A 197 -5.45 7.42 -11.24
CA LYS A 197 -5.44 8.71 -11.93
C LYS A 197 -6.68 9.58 -11.67
N ASN A 198 -7.87 8.99 -11.61
CA ASN A 198 -9.14 9.72 -11.64
C ASN A 198 -9.97 9.59 -10.35
N ILE A 199 -9.74 8.55 -9.56
CA ILE A 199 -10.54 8.23 -8.38
C ILE A 199 -9.70 7.83 -7.17
N THR A 200 -10.27 8.06 -6.01
CA THR A 200 -9.86 7.48 -4.74
C THR A 200 -10.88 6.45 -4.32
N LEU A 201 -10.40 5.26 -3.99
CA LEU A 201 -11.19 4.13 -3.53
C LEU A 201 -10.92 3.90 -2.04
N ILE A 202 -11.98 3.87 -1.26
CA ILE A 202 -11.94 3.60 0.18
C ILE A 202 -12.73 2.32 0.42
N ARG A 203 -12.08 1.32 1.01
CA ARG A 203 -12.73 0.05 1.41
C ARG A 203 -12.81 -0.05 2.92
N GLY A 204 -13.99 -0.39 3.43
CA GLY A 204 -14.23 -0.57 4.87
C GLY A 204 -15.71 -0.61 5.21
N ASN A 205 -16.04 -0.73 6.48
CA ASN A 205 -17.41 -0.53 6.95
C ASN A 205 -17.77 0.97 7.01
N LEU A 206 -19.01 1.32 7.37
CA LEU A 206 -19.43 2.73 7.37
C LEU A 206 -18.66 3.54 8.40
N SER A 207 -18.36 2.99 9.58
CA SER A 207 -17.57 3.70 10.59
C SER A 207 -16.18 4.07 10.06
N GLN A 208 -15.52 3.15 9.34
CA GLN A 208 -14.22 3.38 8.72
C GLN A 208 -14.28 4.45 7.63
N ILE A 209 -15.28 4.36 6.74
CA ILE A 209 -15.46 5.31 5.64
C ILE A 209 -15.77 6.71 6.18
N PHE A 210 -16.69 6.82 7.12
CA PHE A 210 -17.07 8.10 7.73
C PHE A 210 -15.92 8.69 8.54
N ALA A 211 -15.11 7.87 9.21
CA ALA A 211 -13.91 8.33 9.91
C ALA A 211 -12.93 9.00 8.96
N TYR A 212 -12.69 8.38 7.79
CA TYR A 212 -11.84 8.94 6.75
C TYR A 212 -12.41 10.23 6.17
N LEU A 213 -13.72 10.30 5.86
CA LEU A 213 -14.33 11.50 5.29
C LEU A 213 -14.31 12.70 6.25
N LEU A 214 -14.41 12.44 7.55
CA LEU A 214 -14.37 13.46 8.60
C LEU A 214 -12.94 13.76 9.10
N LYS A 215 -11.95 12.93 8.72
CA LYS A 215 -10.57 12.93 9.24
C LYS A 215 -10.47 12.83 10.76
N ILE A 216 -11.28 11.94 11.33
CA ILE A 216 -11.32 11.66 12.77
C ILE A 216 -10.98 10.19 13.05
N ASN A 217 -10.72 9.87 14.32
CA ASN A 217 -10.48 8.48 14.70
C ASN A 217 -11.75 7.64 14.50
N GLN A 218 -11.64 6.40 14.00
CA GLN A 218 -12.78 5.50 13.87
C GLN A 218 -13.50 5.26 15.21
N LYS A 219 -12.76 5.22 16.34
CA LYS A 219 -13.34 5.06 17.67
C LYS A 219 -14.22 6.23 18.11
N GLN A 220 -14.30 7.31 17.33
CA GLN A 220 -15.23 8.42 17.53
C GLN A 220 -16.57 8.23 16.82
N ILE A 221 -16.73 7.19 16.00
CA ILE A 221 -17.98 6.90 15.27
C ILE A 221 -18.61 5.62 15.81
N PHE A 222 -19.90 5.70 16.10
CA PHE A 222 -20.70 4.60 16.64
C PHE A 222 -21.91 4.38 15.73
N ILE A 223 -21.93 3.23 15.04
CA ILE A 223 -23.03 2.77 14.20
C ILE A 223 -23.46 1.39 14.70
N GLU A 224 -24.76 1.19 14.94
CA GLU A 224 -25.29 -0.12 15.28
C GLU A 224 -25.27 -1.06 14.06
N ASN A 225 -24.86 -2.33 14.28
CA ASN A 225 -24.81 -3.37 13.24
C ASN A 225 -23.97 -3.00 12.00
N ASP A 226 -22.81 -2.37 12.22
CA ASP A 226 -21.87 -1.96 11.16
C ASP A 226 -21.01 -3.12 10.62
N ASP A 227 -21.70 -4.19 10.23
CA ASP A 227 -21.08 -5.44 9.79
C ASP A 227 -20.80 -5.50 8.28
N ILE A 228 -21.48 -4.65 7.52
CA ILE A 228 -21.43 -4.61 6.07
C ILE A 228 -20.21 -3.79 5.62
N THR A 229 -19.47 -4.31 4.63
CA THR A 229 -18.35 -3.59 4.02
C THR A 229 -18.79 -2.90 2.74
N TYR A 230 -18.15 -1.78 2.42
CA TYR A 230 -18.43 -0.97 1.26
C TYR A 230 -17.14 -0.57 0.53
N GLU A 231 -17.29 -0.30 -0.76
CA GLU A 231 -16.34 0.43 -1.58
C GLU A 231 -16.92 1.82 -1.87
N LEU A 232 -16.25 2.87 -1.39
CA LEU A 232 -16.56 4.25 -1.72
C LEU A 232 -15.56 4.75 -2.76
N LEU A 233 -16.06 5.11 -3.94
CA LEU A 233 -15.29 5.71 -5.02
C LEU A 233 -15.57 7.21 -5.05
N ILE A 234 -14.53 8.03 -5.04
CA ILE A 234 -14.61 9.51 -5.06
C ILE A 234 -13.74 10.02 -6.20
N LYS A 235 -14.20 11.01 -6.98
CA LYS A 235 -13.34 11.65 -7.99
C LYS A 235 -12.18 12.40 -7.33
N ASN A 236 -10.98 12.27 -7.85
CA ASN A 236 -9.77 12.83 -7.23
C ASN A 236 -9.79 14.36 -7.08
N ASN A 237 -10.45 15.08 -7.99
CA ASN A 237 -10.61 16.53 -7.89
C ASN A 237 -11.50 16.96 -6.70
N LEU A 238 -12.13 16.01 -6.01
CA LEU A 238 -12.94 16.22 -4.81
C LEU A 238 -12.24 15.75 -3.53
N ASN A 239 -10.98 15.34 -3.59
CA ASN A 239 -10.21 14.91 -2.41
C ASN A 239 -9.70 16.11 -1.58
N SER A 240 -10.61 16.99 -1.18
CA SER A 240 -10.36 18.04 -0.21
C SER A 240 -11.20 17.78 1.03
N LEU A 241 -10.74 18.25 2.20
CA LEU A 241 -11.44 18.03 3.47
C LEU A 241 -12.91 18.48 3.41
N GLU A 242 -13.17 19.61 2.78
CA GLU A 242 -14.52 20.18 2.70
C GLU A 242 -15.43 19.37 1.77
N ASN A 243 -14.90 18.90 0.64
CA ASN A 243 -15.64 18.06 -0.30
C ASN A 243 -15.91 16.67 0.29
N GLU A 244 -14.94 16.07 0.97
CA GLU A 244 -15.11 14.77 1.66
C GLU A 244 -16.14 14.86 2.79
N LYS A 245 -16.17 15.94 3.56
CA LYS A 245 -17.23 16.23 4.54
C LYS A 245 -18.61 16.41 3.88
N ALA A 246 -18.67 17.08 2.73
CA ALA A 246 -19.91 17.21 1.99
C ALA A 246 -20.44 15.84 1.52
N ILE A 247 -19.54 14.98 1.00
CA ILE A 247 -19.86 13.59 0.63
C ILE A 247 -20.38 12.81 1.84
N PHE A 248 -19.77 12.96 3.02
CA PHE A 248 -20.27 12.34 4.25
C PHE A 248 -21.73 12.70 4.55
N HIS A 249 -22.09 13.99 4.47
CA HIS A 249 -23.47 14.42 4.71
C HIS A 249 -24.45 13.92 3.65
N LEU A 250 -24.02 13.83 2.38
CA LEU A 250 -24.84 13.23 1.32
C LEU A 250 -25.05 11.73 1.55
N LEU A 251 -24.03 10.99 1.97
CA LEU A 251 -24.14 9.58 2.33
C LEU A 251 -25.10 9.34 3.49
N LEU A 252 -25.07 10.16 4.54
CA LEU A 252 -26.05 10.07 5.62
C LEU A 252 -27.49 10.19 5.09
N LYS A 253 -27.73 11.15 4.18
CA LYS A 253 -29.05 11.34 3.57
C LYS A 253 -29.46 10.15 2.69
N ASP A 254 -28.56 9.67 1.83
CA ASP A 254 -28.82 8.56 0.90
C ASP A 254 -29.10 7.25 1.63
N LEU A 255 -28.35 7.00 2.72
CA LEU A 255 -28.51 5.83 3.58
C LEU A 255 -29.64 5.97 4.60
N LYS A 256 -30.34 7.12 4.63
CA LYS A 256 -31.39 7.45 5.60
C LYS A 256 -30.90 7.27 7.03
N MET A 257 -29.81 7.93 7.37
CA MET A 257 -29.20 7.91 8.69
C MET A 257 -29.17 9.32 9.29
N ASN A 258 -29.37 9.39 10.61
CA ASN A 258 -29.17 10.59 11.41
C ASN A 258 -27.84 10.49 12.17
N MET A 259 -27.21 11.63 12.43
CA MET A 259 -26.01 11.73 13.25
C MET A 259 -26.28 12.63 14.45
N PHE A 260 -25.85 12.18 15.63
CA PHE A 260 -25.89 12.92 16.88
C PHE A 260 -24.47 13.09 17.41
N GLU A 261 -24.06 14.32 17.66
CA GLU A 261 -22.78 14.63 18.29
C GLU A 261 -22.91 14.63 19.81
N LYS A 262 -21.94 14.02 20.49
CA LYS A 262 -21.80 14.06 21.94
C LYS A 262 -20.36 14.38 22.30
N SER A 263 -20.16 15.19 23.33
CA SER A 263 -18.82 15.41 23.89
C SER A 263 -18.48 14.33 24.90
N THR A 264 -17.25 13.82 24.83
CA THR A 264 -16.67 12.92 25.83
C THR A 264 -15.27 13.39 26.21
N SER A 265 -14.71 12.86 27.30
CA SER A 265 -13.35 13.16 27.76
C SER A 265 -12.49 11.92 27.75
N GLY A 266 -11.22 12.05 27.36
CA GLY A 266 -10.29 10.92 27.29
C GLY A 266 -8.91 11.32 26.80
N ARG A 267 -8.03 10.33 26.64
CA ARG A 267 -6.68 10.50 26.08
C ARG A 267 -6.79 10.99 24.63
N VAL A 268 -6.17 12.12 24.33
CA VAL A 268 -6.02 12.66 22.98
C VAL A 268 -4.58 13.07 22.72
N PHE A 269 -4.25 13.19 21.44
CA PHE A 269 -3.08 13.93 20.99
C PHE A 269 -3.51 15.31 20.56
N VAL A 270 -2.92 16.34 21.17
CA VAL A 270 -3.13 17.71 20.75
C VAL A 270 -1.99 18.13 19.85
N VAL A 271 -2.33 18.39 18.59
CA VAL A 271 -1.38 18.68 17.53
C VAL A 271 -1.46 20.16 17.16
N ASP A 272 -0.30 20.80 17.05
CA ASP A 272 -0.14 22.15 16.54
C ASP A 272 0.59 22.09 15.19
N LEU A 273 -0.05 22.57 14.13
CA LEU A 273 0.53 22.59 12.80
C LEU A 273 1.31 23.90 12.59
N PRO A 274 2.46 23.90 11.91
CA PRO A 274 3.19 25.14 11.62
C PRO A 274 2.38 26.06 10.68
N GLU A 275 2.61 27.37 10.76
CA GLU A 275 1.93 28.37 9.90
C GLU A 275 2.23 28.17 8.40
N ASN A 276 3.42 27.67 8.06
CA ASN A 276 3.84 27.37 6.69
C ASN A 276 4.40 25.94 6.56
N THR A 277 4.44 25.40 5.34
CA THR A 277 4.84 24.01 5.04
C THR A 277 6.31 23.87 4.64
N SER A 278 7.16 24.87 4.91
CA SER A 278 8.55 24.89 4.44
C SER A 278 9.43 23.74 4.97
N LYS A 279 9.02 23.12 6.08
CA LYS A 279 9.69 21.96 6.68
C LYS A 279 9.09 20.62 6.27
N TYR A 280 7.98 20.62 5.54
CA TYR A 280 7.38 19.38 5.08
C TYR A 280 8.19 18.84 3.92
N TRP A 281 8.24 17.51 3.82
CA TRP A 281 8.74 16.86 2.62
C TRP A 281 7.82 17.21 1.46
N ASP A 282 8.40 17.68 0.36
CA ASP A 282 7.69 17.81 -0.90
C ASP A 282 7.39 16.42 -1.49
N ASN A 283 6.89 16.37 -2.71
CA ASN A 283 6.48 15.13 -3.37
C ASN A 283 7.62 14.43 -4.14
N ASN A 284 8.87 14.68 -3.75
CA ASN A 284 10.04 14.05 -4.38
C ASN A 284 10.81 13.13 -3.43
N GLN A 285 10.36 12.97 -2.19
CA GLN A 285 11.07 12.13 -1.21
C GLN A 285 10.64 10.67 -1.35
N ILE A 286 9.37 10.46 -1.67
CA ILE A 286 8.73 9.17 -1.88
C ILE A 286 8.05 9.23 -3.26
N GLY A 287 8.08 8.11 -3.98
CA GLY A 287 7.59 8.04 -5.35
C GLY A 287 7.12 6.64 -5.67
N TRP A 288 5.98 6.26 -5.10
CA TRP A 288 5.37 4.96 -5.34
C TRP A 288 4.65 4.94 -6.68
N GLY A 289 4.18 6.10 -7.15
CA GLY A 289 3.51 6.27 -8.45
C GLY A 289 1.97 6.30 -8.33
N GLU A 290 1.29 6.63 -9.42
CA GLU A 290 -0.12 7.04 -9.42
C GLU A 290 -1.16 5.94 -9.09
N GLN A 291 -0.74 4.68 -8.91
CA GLN A 291 -1.63 3.52 -8.69
C GLN A 291 -1.24 2.71 -7.46
N ASN A 292 -1.12 3.36 -6.30
CA ASN A 292 -0.71 2.69 -5.05
C ASN A 292 -1.59 3.07 -3.86
N SER A 293 -1.41 2.32 -2.76
CA SER A 293 -1.91 2.70 -1.45
C SER A 293 -1.32 4.06 -1.05
N LYS A 294 -2.16 4.95 -0.49
CA LYS A 294 -1.72 6.24 0.05
C LYS A 294 -0.75 6.10 1.24
N PHE A 295 -0.76 4.95 1.89
CA PHE A 295 -0.03 4.71 3.13
C PHE A 295 0.67 3.34 3.09
N LEU A 296 1.88 3.30 3.61
CA LEU A 296 2.58 2.07 3.92
C LEU A 296 2.85 2.03 5.42
N ILE A 297 2.40 0.96 6.08
CA ILE A 297 2.42 0.84 7.53
C ILE A 297 3.33 -0.33 7.90
N ASP A 298 4.39 -0.03 8.63
CA ASP A 298 5.26 -0.99 9.31
C ASP A 298 4.84 -1.13 10.79
N ASP A 299 5.50 -1.99 11.57
CA ASP A 299 5.19 -2.25 12.99
C ASP A 299 5.42 -1.05 13.92
N THR A 300 6.23 -0.06 13.50
CA THR A 300 6.60 1.10 14.33
C THR A 300 6.44 2.44 13.64
N GLN A 301 6.41 2.47 12.32
CA GLN A 301 6.34 3.67 11.49
C GLN A 301 5.34 3.52 10.35
N PHE A 302 4.89 4.64 9.82
CA PHE A 302 4.21 4.64 8.54
C PHE A 302 4.82 5.69 7.63
N SER A 303 4.77 5.40 6.34
CA SER A 303 5.13 6.33 5.29
C SER A 303 3.88 6.66 4.46
N ALA A 304 3.87 7.81 3.80
CA ALA A 304 2.83 8.20 2.87
C ALA A 304 3.40 8.99 1.70
N ASP A 305 2.75 8.87 0.54
CA ASP A 305 3.16 9.46 -0.74
C ASP A 305 2.02 10.31 -1.28
N ASP A 306 2.30 11.57 -1.62
CA ASP A 306 1.33 12.49 -2.23
C ASP A 306 -0.01 12.62 -1.46
N ILE A 307 0.05 12.86 -0.14
CA ILE A 307 -1.15 13.04 0.69
C ILE A 307 -1.26 14.42 1.32
N SER A 308 -2.51 14.81 1.63
CA SER A 308 -2.75 16.05 2.37
C SER A 308 -2.34 15.91 3.84
N VAL A 309 -2.10 17.04 4.51
CA VAL A 309 -1.84 17.08 5.95
C VAL A 309 -3.00 16.45 6.74
N PHE A 310 -4.24 16.60 6.27
CA PHE A 310 -5.40 16.04 6.97
C PHE A 310 -5.51 14.53 6.80
N ASP A 311 -5.13 13.99 5.64
CA ASP A 311 -4.98 12.55 5.44
C ASP A 311 -3.89 11.98 6.36
N PHE A 312 -2.78 12.70 6.49
CA PHE A 312 -1.69 12.35 7.41
C PHE A 312 -2.16 12.32 8.87
N ILE A 313 -2.85 13.37 9.32
CA ILE A 313 -3.40 13.46 10.67
C ILE A 313 -4.44 12.36 10.94
N TYR A 314 -5.34 12.10 9.98
CA TYR A 314 -6.28 10.98 10.08
C TYR A 314 -5.56 9.65 10.29
N LYS A 315 -4.54 9.35 9.47
CA LYS A 315 -3.82 8.08 9.57
C LYS A 315 -3.03 7.99 10.88
N LEU A 316 -2.40 9.08 11.32
CA LEU A 316 -1.71 9.13 12.61
C LEU A 316 -2.66 8.84 13.77
N SER A 317 -3.87 9.41 13.75
CA SER A 317 -4.92 9.15 14.72
C SER A 317 -5.33 7.66 14.72
N GLU A 318 -5.57 7.10 13.54
CA GLU A 318 -5.95 5.68 13.38
C GLU A 318 -4.88 4.74 13.94
N LEU A 319 -3.62 4.95 13.57
CA LEU A 319 -2.48 4.10 13.96
C LEU A 319 -2.08 4.23 15.43
N SER A 320 -2.22 5.42 16.00
CA SER A 320 -1.97 5.65 17.43
C SER A 320 -3.15 5.31 18.33
N GLU A 321 -4.28 4.91 17.73
CA GLU A 321 -5.52 4.58 18.39
C GLU A 321 -6.06 5.68 19.33
N ALA A 322 -5.72 6.94 19.04
CA ALA A 322 -6.08 8.10 19.84
C ALA A 322 -6.68 9.22 18.97
N PRO A 323 -7.76 9.89 19.41
CA PRO A 323 -8.25 11.10 18.75
C PRO A 323 -7.17 12.18 18.70
N ILE A 324 -7.16 12.94 17.59
CA ILE A 324 -6.32 14.12 17.44
C ILE A 324 -7.17 15.38 17.53
N VAL A 325 -6.75 16.33 18.37
CA VAL A 325 -7.32 17.68 18.47
C VAL A 325 -6.31 18.66 17.89
N LEU A 326 -6.72 19.42 16.87
CA LEU A 326 -5.86 20.45 16.27
C LEU A 326 -6.00 21.76 17.05
N LYS A 327 -4.87 22.33 17.53
CA LYS A 327 -4.85 23.65 18.20
C LYS A 327 -5.19 24.79 17.25
N ASN A 328 -4.74 24.68 16.01
CA ASN A 328 -4.95 25.68 14.98
C ASN A 328 -5.63 25.08 13.76
N SER A 329 -6.55 25.83 13.18
CA SER A 329 -7.20 25.45 11.93
C SER A 329 -6.42 26.06 10.77
N ARG A 330 -5.62 25.22 10.09
CA ARG A 330 -5.22 25.55 8.72
C ARG A 330 -6.45 25.47 7.83
N LYS A 331 -6.56 26.41 6.89
CA LYS A 331 -7.45 26.23 5.75
C LYS A 331 -7.00 24.99 4.98
N SER A 332 -7.96 24.22 4.47
CA SER A 332 -7.69 23.10 3.57
C SER A 332 -6.74 23.56 2.48
N SER A 333 -5.50 23.06 2.51
CA SER A 333 -4.52 23.25 1.45
C SER A 333 -4.57 22.00 0.59
N GLU A 334 -4.69 22.19 -0.73
CA GLU A 334 -4.61 21.10 -1.71
C GLU A 334 -3.17 20.63 -1.93
N GLN A 335 -2.19 21.20 -1.22
CA GLN A 335 -0.81 20.78 -1.31
C GLN A 335 -0.65 19.37 -0.74
N LEU A 336 0.06 18.54 -1.50
CA LEU A 336 0.38 17.16 -1.18
C LEU A 336 1.83 17.08 -0.72
N PHE A 337 2.09 16.14 0.17
CA PHE A 337 3.38 15.96 0.83
C PHE A 337 3.64 14.48 1.06
N ASP A 338 4.93 14.17 1.16
CA ASP A 338 5.39 12.86 1.58
C ASP A 338 5.61 12.85 3.10
N TRP A 339 5.49 11.66 3.70
CA TRP A 339 5.63 11.51 5.14
C TRP A 339 6.34 10.22 5.47
N GLU A 340 7.14 10.23 6.53
CA GLU A 340 7.59 9.04 7.23
C GLU A 340 7.71 9.36 8.71
N VAL A 341 6.92 8.67 9.55
CA VAL A 341 6.78 8.99 10.96
C VAL A 341 6.60 7.73 11.80
N HIS A 342 7.33 7.63 12.91
CA HIS A 342 7.06 6.66 13.95
C HIS A 342 5.71 6.94 14.60
N TYR A 343 4.83 5.93 14.77
CA TYR A 343 3.51 6.13 15.40
C TYR A 343 3.38 5.36 16.72
N LYS A 344 4.18 4.31 16.93
CA LYS A 344 4.04 3.40 18.08
C LYS A 344 4.69 3.91 19.37
N PHE A 345 5.82 4.62 19.24
CA PHE A 345 6.57 5.16 20.37
C PHE A 345 6.40 6.67 20.43
N PHE A 346 5.71 7.17 21.46
CA PHE A 346 5.29 8.58 21.55
C PHE A 346 6.46 9.57 21.45
N ASP A 347 7.57 9.31 22.14
CA ASP A 347 8.72 10.23 22.12
C ASP A 347 9.41 10.28 20.73
N LEU A 348 9.50 9.15 20.04
CA LEU A 348 10.04 9.09 18.68
C LEU A 348 9.09 9.77 17.69
N MET A 349 7.78 9.50 17.80
CA MET A 349 6.74 10.18 17.03
C MET A 349 6.84 11.70 17.21
N LYS A 350 6.92 12.18 18.46
CA LYS A 350 7.08 13.59 18.79
C LYS A 350 8.35 14.18 18.21
N SER A 351 9.46 13.44 18.27
CA SER A 351 10.72 13.86 17.66
C SER A 351 10.59 14.01 16.14
N ASN A 352 10.04 13.02 15.43
CA ASN A 352 9.86 13.09 13.98
C ASN A 352 8.92 14.24 13.57
N LEU A 353 7.81 14.41 14.28
CA LEU A 353 6.87 15.50 14.01
C LEU A 353 7.53 16.86 14.16
N ASN A 354 8.43 17.04 15.13
CA ASN A 354 9.17 18.29 15.31
C ASN A 354 10.09 18.61 14.12
N ASP A 355 10.61 17.60 13.41
CA ASP A 355 11.41 17.81 12.19
C ASP A 355 10.58 18.49 11.10
N PHE A 356 9.28 18.14 11.01
CA PHE A 356 8.29 18.80 10.17
C PHE A 356 7.77 20.12 10.76
N GLY A 357 8.20 20.51 11.96
CA GLY A 357 7.68 21.68 12.69
C GLY A 357 6.28 21.47 13.28
N ILE A 358 5.80 20.23 13.33
CA ILE A 358 4.53 19.85 13.97
C ILE A 358 4.82 19.52 15.43
N THR A 359 4.08 20.12 16.35
CA THR A 359 4.20 19.76 17.77
C THR A 359 3.04 18.87 18.19
N VAL A 360 3.32 17.91 19.08
CA VAL A 360 2.30 17.02 19.65
C VAL A 360 2.49 16.88 21.16
N ASP A 361 1.37 16.95 21.88
CA ASP A 361 1.30 16.68 23.31
C ASP A 361 0.17 15.67 23.59
N GLU A 362 0.44 14.71 24.47
CA GLU A 362 -0.58 13.77 24.97
C GLU A 362 -1.21 14.33 26.24
N ARG A 363 -2.54 14.39 26.29
CA ARG A 363 -3.29 14.84 27.47
C ARG A 363 -4.74 14.38 27.45
N THR A 364 -5.42 14.56 28.57
CA THR A 364 -6.86 14.35 28.67
C THR A 364 -7.60 15.63 28.28
N GLU A 365 -8.40 15.59 27.22
CA GLU A 365 -9.25 16.70 26.80
C GLU A 365 -10.63 16.18 26.33
N ASN A 366 -11.55 17.13 26.16
CA ASN A 366 -12.86 16.83 25.59
C ASN A 366 -12.76 16.77 24.07
N TYR A 367 -13.39 15.76 23.46
CA TYR A 367 -13.48 15.60 22.02
C TYR A 367 -14.87 15.08 21.62
N PRO A 368 -15.31 15.34 20.38
CA PRO A 368 -16.61 14.87 19.91
C PRO A 368 -16.59 13.38 19.57
N ILE A 369 -17.70 12.72 19.83
CA ILE A 369 -18.07 11.41 19.30
C ILE A 369 -19.40 11.53 18.56
N TYR A 370 -19.60 10.68 17.56
CA TYR A 370 -20.74 10.72 16.65
C TYR A 370 -21.48 9.39 16.73
N ILE A 371 -22.73 9.45 17.17
CA ILE A 371 -23.66 8.32 17.18
C ILE A 371 -24.50 8.44 15.91
N ILE A 372 -24.49 7.41 15.07
CA ILE A 372 -25.16 7.41 13.77
C ILE A 372 -26.16 6.25 13.71
N GLU A 373 -27.42 6.59 13.47
CA GLU A 373 -28.56 5.67 13.58
C GLU A 373 -29.38 5.72 12.28
N ARG A 374 -29.95 4.58 11.88
CA ARG A 374 -30.89 4.51 10.75
C ARG A 374 -32.24 5.11 11.14
N ILE A 375 -32.88 5.78 10.19
CA ILE A 375 -34.21 6.40 10.31
C ILE A 375 -35.32 5.35 10.15
#